data_AF-A0A0R0FNL7-F1
#
_entry.id   AF-A0A0R0FNL7-F1
#
_cell.length_a   1.000
_cell.length_b   1.000
_cell.length_c   1.000
_cell.angle_alpha   90.00
_cell.angle_beta   90.00
_cell.angle_gamma   90.00
#
_symmetry.space_group_name_H-M   'P 1'
#
loop_
_entity.id
_entity.type
_entity.pdbx_description
1 polymer ?
#
loop_
_entity_poly.entity_id
_entity_poly.type
_entity_poly.pdbx_seq_one_letter_code
_entity_poly.pdbx_strand_id
1 'polypeptide(L)'
;MAFKKMNNLKRLIIESGSFTTGPKHLPNSLRVLEWWDYPSPSLPIDFHPKKLVKLELLELSFCNCENLIKIHESVGFLDKLKILYAGGYSKLTSFPPIKLTSLEELKLSYCGSLECFPKILGKMENVTSLDIKNTPIKEFPSSIQNLTQLQRIKLKNGGIIQLPSSIFGMKELRYFIVKKCEGLLLSKENEGEAQMTSMVFRNPIDFLDLSHSNISDEFLLRGLPLFANVKELHLRGDDFTILPACIKELQFLKEIYFKVCENLKKIRGIPPNLDILCRGLDLTLLPSCTKECRFLRKLFLSGCDNLKKIKGIPLSIEELDVECCISLKVIDFTPPPACTRECLILSTLNFDYCSDLEQIKGIPSNVGKFSAINCEYLTSEYRSMLLNKFRNKFPVISLSCVFAGLELYAGVWFTLIINGNKYLSPHIFLADLSSDLLCICDHIEELFYDLVLLENEWNHVVCTTSWVPQPIKQIGIHVLKQGSNMEDIQFTNPLLLKEKRDFHNLPTWGKKKRLVFVSSQNDF
;
A
#
# COMPACT_ATOMS: atom_id res chain seq x y z
N MET A 1 32.18 6.21 43.24
CA MET A 1 33.64 5.94 43.26
C MET A 1 34.04 4.66 42.52
N ALA A 2 33.22 3.60 42.50
CA ALA A 2 33.58 2.30 41.92
C ALA A 2 34.13 2.38 40.47
N PHE A 3 33.42 3.07 39.56
CA PHE A 3 33.84 3.23 38.16
C PHE A 3 35.23 3.86 37.97
N LYS A 4 35.69 4.71 38.89
CA LYS A 4 37.04 5.32 38.83
C LYS A 4 38.17 4.28 38.97
N LYS A 5 37.90 3.14 39.61
CA LYS A 5 38.87 2.05 39.79
C LYS A 5 38.78 0.98 38.69
N MET A 6 37.74 1.02 37.86
CA MET A 6 37.41 -0.01 36.87
C MET A 6 38.13 0.21 35.53
N ASN A 7 39.46 0.30 35.55
CA ASN A 7 40.29 0.66 34.40
C ASN A 7 40.27 -0.36 33.24
N ASN A 8 39.71 -1.54 33.47
CA ASN A 8 39.58 -2.62 32.48
C ASN A 8 38.13 -2.85 32.04
N LEU A 9 37.16 -2.08 32.54
CA LEU A 9 35.76 -2.28 32.19
C LEU A 9 35.55 -1.90 30.73
N LYS A 10 35.25 -2.91 29.90
CA LYS A 10 35.03 -2.74 28.46
C LYS A 10 33.55 -2.73 28.08
N ARG A 11 32.66 -3.35 28.85
CA ARG A 11 31.23 -3.38 28.53
C ARG A 11 30.46 -3.05 29.80
N LEU A 12 29.59 -2.06 29.71
CA LEU A 12 28.64 -1.72 30.76
C LEU A 12 27.26 -1.72 30.11
N ILE A 13 26.44 -2.69 30.49
CA ILE A 13 25.07 -2.84 30.05
C ILE A 13 24.21 -2.81 31.31
N ILE A 14 23.31 -1.84 31.38
CA ILE A 14 22.31 -1.68 32.43
C ILE A 14 20.97 -1.56 31.73
N GLU A 15 20.24 -2.68 31.68
CA GLU A 15 18.94 -2.79 30.98
C GLU A 15 17.78 -2.35 31.86
N SER A 16 17.96 -2.36 33.18
CA SER A 16 16.97 -1.94 34.16
C SER A 16 17.63 -1.47 35.45
N GLY A 17 16.96 -0.56 36.16
CA GLY A 17 17.39 -0.06 37.45
C GLY A 17 17.11 1.43 37.60
N SER A 18 16.34 1.81 38.62
CA SER A 18 16.10 3.22 38.96
C SER A 18 17.24 3.73 39.83
N PHE A 19 18.13 4.54 39.24
CA PHE A 19 19.18 5.24 39.97
C PHE A 19 18.73 6.67 40.25
N THR A 20 18.83 7.14 41.49
CA THR A 20 18.48 8.53 41.83
C THR A 20 19.57 9.53 41.42
N THR A 21 20.82 9.06 41.25
CA THR A 21 21.97 9.87 40.87
C THR A 21 22.85 9.11 39.88
N GLY A 22 23.38 9.78 38.87
CA GLY A 22 24.31 9.14 37.93
C GLY A 22 25.75 9.08 38.39
N PRO A 23 26.57 8.34 37.63
CA PRO A 23 27.98 8.17 37.94
C PRO A 23 28.71 9.51 37.86
N LYS A 24 29.56 9.80 38.86
CA LYS A 24 30.51 10.93 38.78
C LYS A 24 31.71 10.67 37.87
N HIS A 25 31.94 9.40 37.51
CA HIS A 25 33.06 8.94 36.69
C HIS A 25 32.59 7.74 35.87
N LEU A 26 32.99 7.66 34.59
CA LEU A 26 32.93 6.43 33.79
C LEU A 26 34.34 6.07 33.35
N PRO A 27 34.74 4.79 33.39
CA PRO A 27 36.09 4.42 33.02
C PRO A 27 36.24 4.64 31.51
N ASN A 28 37.30 5.34 31.12
CA ASN A 28 37.56 5.57 29.72
C ASN A 28 37.86 4.24 28.97
N SER A 29 38.02 3.09 29.65
CA SER A 29 38.17 1.78 28.99
C SER A 29 36.91 1.23 28.29
N LEU A 30 35.73 1.82 28.49
CA LEU A 30 34.44 1.31 27.98
C LEU A 30 34.40 1.20 26.44
N ARG A 31 33.85 0.12 25.90
CA ARG A 31 33.64 -0.20 24.48
C ARG A 31 32.16 -0.42 24.12
N VAL A 32 31.35 -0.76 25.10
CA VAL A 32 29.89 -0.81 24.97
C VAL A 32 29.33 -0.10 26.19
N LEU A 33 28.48 0.90 25.96
CA LEU A 33 27.72 1.58 27.00
C LEU A 33 26.25 1.58 26.59
N GLU A 34 25.51 0.67 27.19
CA GLU A 34 24.05 0.63 27.12
C GLU A 34 23.54 0.89 28.53
N TRP A 35 22.85 2.01 28.75
CA TRP A 35 22.36 2.34 30.08
C TRP A 35 20.95 2.93 29.95
N TRP A 36 19.98 2.05 30.13
CA TRP A 36 18.56 2.39 30.13
C TRP A 36 18.24 3.22 31.36
N ASP A 37 17.41 4.25 31.21
CA ASP A 37 17.04 5.20 32.26
C ASP A 37 18.26 5.88 32.92
N TYR A 38 19.25 6.29 32.11
CA TYR A 38 20.44 6.98 32.62
C TYR A 38 20.05 8.19 33.49
N PRO A 39 20.46 8.22 34.77
CA PRO A 39 19.86 9.10 35.77
C PRO A 39 20.42 10.53 35.78
N SER A 40 21.52 10.78 35.08
CA SER A 40 22.18 12.09 35.06
C SER A 40 21.84 12.87 33.78
N PRO A 41 21.82 14.22 33.84
CA PRO A 41 21.50 15.05 32.68
C PRO A 41 22.56 15.06 31.58
N SER A 42 23.77 14.59 31.87
CA SER A 42 24.87 14.42 30.93
C SER A 42 25.82 13.29 31.36
N LEU A 43 26.68 12.84 30.43
CA LEU A 43 27.84 12.01 30.78
C LEU A 43 28.81 12.76 31.72
N PRO A 44 29.63 12.06 32.52
CA PRO A 44 30.61 12.69 33.40
C PRO A 44 31.59 13.57 32.63
N ILE A 45 31.94 14.73 33.18
CA ILE A 45 32.80 15.72 32.49
C ILE A 45 34.22 15.20 32.21
N ASP A 46 34.70 14.23 32.98
CA ASP A 46 36.01 13.59 32.83
C ASP A 46 35.98 12.35 31.92
N PHE A 47 34.80 11.95 31.45
CA PHE A 47 34.65 10.91 30.45
C PHE A 47 35.04 11.48 29.08
N HIS A 48 36.26 11.15 28.64
CA HIS A 48 36.85 11.64 27.41
C HIS A 48 37.09 10.50 26.43
N PRO A 49 36.02 10.02 25.77
CA PRO A 49 36.14 8.84 24.95
C PRO A 49 37.01 9.02 23.69
N LYS A 50 37.48 10.24 23.40
CA LYS A 50 38.46 10.51 22.34
C LYS A 50 39.91 10.61 22.79
N LYS A 51 40.17 10.89 24.07
CA LYS A 51 41.55 10.99 24.58
C LYS A 51 42.22 9.62 24.70
N LEU A 52 41.50 8.54 24.40
CA LEU A 52 42.07 7.22 24.27
C LEU A 52 42.07 6.80 22.81
N VAL A 53 43.27 6.74 22.24
CA VAL A 53 43.60 6.22 20.90
C VAL A 53 43.11 4.77 20.67
N LYS A 54 42.42 4.15 21.65
CA LYS A 54 42.01 2.75 21.65
C LYS A 54 40.50 2.54 21.81
N LEU A 55 39.67 3.59 21.80
CA LEU A 55 38.25 3.42 22.11
C LEU A 55 37.44 2.86 20.94
N GLU A 56 37.22 1.54 20.96
CA GLU A 56 36.32 0.82 20.04
C GLU A 56 34.89 0.88 20.58
N LEU A 57 34.37 2.07 20.92
CA LEU A 57 32.97 2.15 21.33
C LEU A 57 32.11 1.84 20.11
N LEU A 58 31.51 0.64 20.03
CA LEU A 58 30.77 0.18 18.86
C LEU A 58 29.31 0.62 18.92
N GLU A 59 28.74 0.62 20.12
CA GLU A 59 27.33 0.93 20.37
C GLU A 59 27.20 1.87 21.57
N LEU A 60 26.39 2.91 21.40
CA LEU A 60 26.01 3.86 22.45
C LEU A 60 24.50 4.03 22.43
N SER A 61 23.85 3.73 23.54
CA SER A 61 22.40 3.81 23.67
C SER A 61 21.97 4.68 24.86
N PHE A 62 21.13 5.68 24.58
CA PHE A 62 20.45 6.54 25.54
C PHE A 62 18.94 6.30 25.56
N CYS A 63 18.50 5.09 25.18
CA CYS A 63 17.09 4.73 25.20
C CYS A 63 16.45 5.02 26.57
N ASN A 64 15.30 5.69 26.55
CA ASN A 64 14.48 6.03 27.71
C ASN A 64 15.21 6.83 28.81
N CYS A 65 16.31 7.51 28.49
CA CYS A 65 17.00 8.38 29.45
C CYS A 65 16.20 9.68 29.69
N GLU A 66 15.16 9.63 30.53
CA GLU A 66 14.20 10.72 30.76
C GLU A 66 14.84 12.04 31.23
N ASN A 67 16.01 11.95 31.88
CA ASN A 67 16.72 13.11 32.42
C ASN A 67 17.85 13.61 31.51
N LEU A 68 18.23 12.88 30.46
CA LEU A 68 19.33 13.27 29.59
C LEU A 68 18.93 14.49 28.75
N ILE A 69 19.59 15.62 28.99
CA ILE A 69 19.31 16.89 28.30
C ILE A 69 20.35 17.18 27.21
N LYS A 70 21.60 16.73 27.42
CA LYS A 70 22.72 17.01 26.51
C LYS A 70 23.67 15.82 26.39
N ILE A 71 24.10 15.54 25.17
CA ILE A 71 25.18 14.60 24.87
C ILE A 71 26.50 15.37 24.75
N HIS A 72 27.56 14.89 25.39
CA HIS A 72 28.87 15.53 25.40
C HIS A 72 29.52 15.54 23.99
N GLU A 73 30.19 16.62 23.62
CA GLU A 73 30.74 16.83 22.26
C GLU A 73 31.72 15.74 21.80
N SER A 74 32.39 15.08 22.74
CA SER A 74 33.29 13.96 22.44
C SER A 74 32.60 12.80 21.73
N VAL A 75 31.32 12.55 22.03
CA VAL A 75 30.50 11.51 21.38
C VAL A 75 30.42 11.75 19.88
N GLY A 76 30.39 13.02 19.46
CA GLY A 76 30.28 13.40 18.06
C GLY A 76 31.46 12.96 17.18
N PHE A 77 32.54 12.43 17.72
CA PHE A 77 33.61 11.91 16.88
C PHE A 77 34.28 10.65 17.43
N LEU A 78 33.43 9.71 17.86
CA LEU A 78 33.78 8.31 18.04
C LEU A 78 33.83 7.65 16.66
N ASP A 79 35.02 7.63 16.05
CA ASP A 79 35.24 7.17 14.67
C ASP A 79 34.89 5.70 14.44
N LYS A 80 34.93 4.87 15.50
CA LYS A 80 34.57 3.44 15.50
C LYS A 80 33.11 3.14 15.85
N LEU A 81 32.31 4.15 16.19
CA LEU A 81 30.91 3.94 16.57
C LEU A 81 30.10 3.46 15.37
N LYS A 82 29.46 2.30 15.50
CA LYS A 82 28.59 1.69 14.47
C LYS A 82 27.13 2.02 14.71
N ILE A 83 26.67 1.99 15.97
CA ILE A 83 25.28 2.22 16.33
C ILE A 83 25.20 3.32 17.38
N LEU A 84 24.37 4.33 17.09
CA LEU A 84 24.05 5.42 17.99
C LEU A 84 22.54 5.49 18.17
N TYR A 85 22.09 5.02 19.33
CA TYR A 85 20.74 5.17 19.81
C TYR A 85 20.67 6.39 20.72
N ALA A 86 20.03 7.45 20.27
CA ALA A 86 19.66 8.59 21.12
C ALA A 86 18.15 8.82 21.18
N GLY A 87 17.39 7.83 20.68
CA GLY A 87 15.92 7.79 20.67
C GLY A 87 15.28 7.47 22.03
N GLY A 88 13.95 7.53 22.07
CA GLY A 88 13.13 7.30 23.27
C GLY A 88 12.74 8.61 23.95
N TYR A 89 11.98 8.51 25.05
CA TYR A 89 11.39 9.64 25.80
C TYR A 89 12.41 10.49 26.57
N SER A 90 13.59 10.71 26.00
CA SER A 90 14.60 11.62 26.55
C SER A 90 14.19 13.08 26.41
N LYS A 91 14.66 13.92 27.33
CA LYS A 91 14.55 15.39 27.26
C LYS A 91 15.70 16.02 26.47
N LEU A 92 16.29 15.27 25.54
CA LEU A 92 17.44 15.70 24.76
C LEU A 92 17.04 16.88 23.88
N THR A 93 17.57 18.07 24.18
CA THR A 93 17.24 19.30 23.44
C THR A 93 18.15 19.54 22.25
N SER A 94 19.39 19.02 22.30
CA SER A 94 20.38 19.19 21.24
C SER A 94 21.33 18.01 21.15
N PHE A 95 21.82 17.75 19.94
CA PHE A 95 22.83 16.75 19.63
C PHE A 95 24.13 17.45 19.19
N PRO A 96 25.33 17.05 19.68
CA PRO A 96 26.58 17.67 19.24
C PRO A 96 26.84 17.43 17.74
N PRO A 97 27.65 18.25 17.06
CA PRO A 97 28.07 17.96 15.68
C PRO A 97 28.72 16.58 15.57
N ILE A 98 28.42 15.84 14.49
CA ILE A 98 28.86 14.44 14.31
C ILE A 98 29.83 14.27 13.13
N LYS A 99 30.85 13.43 13.34
CA LYS A 99 31.79 12.88 12.34
C LYS A 99 32.09 11.44 12.74
N LEU A 100 31.11 10.57 12.52
CA LEU A 100 31.12 9.17 12.94
C LEU A 100 31.33 8.29 11.71
N THR A 101 32.57 8.15 11.26
CA THR A 101 32.91 7.54 9.97
C THR A 101 32.50 6.07 9.84
N SER A 102 32.45 5.32 10.95
CA SER A 102 31.99 3.93 10.98
C SER A 102 30.50 3.76 11.31
N LEU A 103 29.72 4.85 11.42
CA LEU A 103 28.32 4.77 11.84
C LEU A 103 27.48 4.11 10.76
N GLU A 104 26.86 2.98 11.10
CA GLU A 104 25.94 2.22 10.28
C GLU A 104 24.49 2.60 10.60
N GLU A 105 24.19 2.90 11.87
CA GLU A 105 22.84 3.16 12.35
C GLU A 105 22.75 4.39 13.27
N LEU A 106 21.92 5.36 12.89
CA LEU A 106 21.59 6.55 13.68
C LEU A 106 20.10 6.54 14.02
N LYS A 107 19.76 6.43 15.31
CA LYS A 107 18.38 6.35 15.77
C LYS A 107 18.02 7.51 16.69
N LEU A 108 17.18 8.40 16.16
CA LEU A 108 16.71 9.64 16.82
C LEU A 108 15.19 9.65 17.04
N SER A 109 14.50 8.54 16.83
CA SER A 109 13.03 8.48 16.97
C SER A 109 12.59 8.63 18.43
N TYR A 110 11.43 9.24 18.64
CA TYR A 110 10.75 9.47 19.93
C TYR A 110 11.42 10.50 20.86
N CYS A 111 12.40 11.28 20.36
CA CYS A 111 12.98 12.39 21.10
C CYS A 111 12.04 13.60 21.08
N GLY A 112 11.16 13.70 22.07
CA GLY A 112 10.11 14.74 22.12
C GLY A 112 10.63 16.18 22.27
N SER A 113 11.92 16.39 22.61
CA SER A 113 12.52 17.71 22.79
C SER A 113 13.63 18.05 21.78
N LEU A 114 13.96 17.16 20.85
CA LEU A 114 15.07 17.35 19.92
C LEU A 114 14.62 18.18 18.71
N GLU A 115 14.83 19.49 18.75
CA GLU A 115 14.33 20.44 17.73
C GLU A 115 15.19 20.52 16.45
N CYS A 116 16.47 20.16 16.54
CA CYS A 116 17.42 20.28 15.43
C CYS A 116 18.13 18.95 15.15
N PHE A 117 18.27 18.61 13.86
CA PHE A 117 19.11 17.51 13.44
C PHE A 117 20.60 17.86 13.58
N PRO A 118 21.48 16.95 14.02
CA PRO A 118 22.91 17.25 14.22
C PRO A 118 23.63 17.65 12.92
N LYS A 119 24.49 18.67 13.01
CA LYS A 119 25.41 19.03 11.92
C LYS A 119 26.43 17.92 11.68
N ILE A 120 26.65 17.54 10.43
CA ILE A 120 27.59 16.47 10.03
C ILE A 120 28.90 17.10 9.53
N LEU A 121 30.01 16.88 10.23
CA LEU A 121 31.32 17.53 10.01
C LEU A 121 32.27 16.79 9.06
N GLY A 122 31.80 15.77 8.34
CA GLY A 122 32.58 15.04 7.34
C GLY A 122 31.79 13.89 6.72
N LYS A 123 32.30 13.30 5.64
CA LYS A 123 31.65 12.18 4.95
C LYS A 123 31.43 10.99 5.89
N MET A 124 30.24 10.42 5.85
CA MET A 124 29.84 9.20 6.54
C MET A 124 29.27 8.24 5.50
N GLU A 125 29.99 7.16 5.26
CA GLU A 125 29.78 6.29 4.09
C GLU A 125 28.98 5.03 4.44
N ASN A 126 28.61 4.83 5.71
CA ASN A 126 27.99 3.58 6.18
C ASN A 126 26.50 3.71 6.53
N VAL A 127 25.98 4.93 6.76
CA VAL A 127 24.55 5.14 7.03
C VAL A 127 23.76 5.09 5.72
N THR A 128 22.90 4.07 5.56
CA THR A 128 22.09 3.87 4.34
C THR A 128 20.62 4.24 4.51
N SER A 129 20.12 4.32 5.74
CA SER A 129 18.73 4.64 6.04
C SER A 129 18.62 5.51 7.28
N LEU A 130 17.71 6.49 7.24
CA LEU A 130 17.39 7.36 8.36
C LEU A 130 15.88 7.34 8.60
N ASP A 131 15.46 6.79 9.74
CA ASP A 131 14.05 6.72 10.16
C ASP A 131 13.86 7.54 11.43
N ILE A 132 13.15 8.67 11.29
CA ILE A 132 12.88 9.63 12.36
C ILE A 132 11.37 9.68 12.57
N LYS A 133 10.93 9.23 13.75
CA LYS A 133 9.52 9.22 14.14
C LYS A 133 9.29 10.02 15.41
N ASN A 134 8.20 10.76 15.51
CA ASN A 134 7.78 11.45 16.74
C ASN A 134 8.89 12.35 17.31
N THR A 135 9.37 13.29 16.50
CA THR A 135 10.37 14.29 16.91
C THR A 135 9.92 15.68 16.47
N PRO A 136 10.23 16.75 17.21
CA PRO A 136 9.95 18.11 16.80
C PRO A 136 10.98 18.67 15.81
N ILE A 137 11.84 17.84 15.20
CA ILE A 137 12.85 18.29 14.23
C ILE A 137 12.19 19.06 13.09
N LYS A 138 12.55 20.34 12.95
CA LYS A 138 11.96 21.24 11.95
C LYS A 138 12.80 21.41 10.69
N GLU A 139 14.09 21.10 10.74
CA GLU A 139 14.99 21.32 9.62
C GLU A 139 16.08 20.25 9.53
N PHE A 140 16.46 19.92 8.29
CA PHE A 140 17.70 19.22 8.01
C PHE A 140 18.82 20.22 7.70
N PRO A 141 20.02 20.09 8.28
CA PRO A 141 21.15 20.94 7.91
C PRO A 141 21.64 20.59 6.50
N SER A 142 22.22 21.56 5.79
CA SER A 142 22.86 21.32 4.47
C SER A 142 23.94 20.24 4.51
N SER A 143 24.54 20.00 5.68
CA SER A 143 25.47 18.91 5.92
C SER A 143 24.86 17.50 5.80
N ILE A 144 23.54 17.34 5.67
CA ILE A 144 22.90 16.03 5.45
C ILE A 144 23.47 15.32 4.20
N GLN A 145 23.94 16.08 3.21
CA GLN A 145 24.62 15.56 2.02
C GLN A 145 25.91 14.78 2.32
N ASN A 146 26.47 14.91 3.53
CA ASN A 146 27.65 14.17 3.95
C ASN A 146 27.34 12.71 4.30
N LEU A 147 26.07 12.31 4.41
CA LEU A 147 25.67 10.90 4.45
C LEU A 147 25.67 10.35 3.02
N THR A 148 26.85 10.07 2.48
CA THR A 148 27.04 9.89 1.03
C THR A 148 26.38 8.63 0.46
N GLN A 149 26.16 7.61 1.30
CA GLN A 149 25.49 6.37 0.93
C GLN A 149 24.03 6.31 1.40
N LEU A 150 23.44 7.43 1.83
CA LEU A 150 22.06 7.45 2.31
C LEU A 150 21.08 7.19 1.16
N GLN A 151 20.35 6.09 1.25
CA GLN A 151 19.39 5.63 0.24
C GLN A 151 17.94 5.97 0.60
N ARG A 152 17.64 6.02 1.91
CA ARG A 152 16.27 6.19 2.40
C ARG A 152 16.19 7.21 3.53
N ILE A 153 15.23 8.13 3.42
CA ILE A 153 14.79 8.99 4.52
C ILE A 153 13.31 8.71 4.77
N LYS A 154 12.98 8.41 6.02
CA LYS A 154 11.61 8.23 6.49
C LYS A 154 11.35 9.12 7.68
N LEU A 155 10.36 9.99 7.54
CA LEU A 155 9.89 10.93 8.54
C LEU A 155 8.46 10.55 8.88
N LYS A 156 8.14 10.42 10.16
CA LYS A 156 6.78 10.10 10.60
C LYS A 156 6.38 10.88 11.84
N ASN A 157 5.14 11.38 11.89
CA ASN A 157 4.60 12.06 13.07
C ASN A 157 5.51 13.23 13.52
N GLY A 158 5.81 14.15 12.60
CA GLY A 158 6.64 15.34 12.88
C GLY A 158 5.89 16.65 12.61
N GLY A 159 6.51 17.79 12.92
CA GLY A 159 6.00 19.09 12.54
C GLY A 159 6.20 19.40 11.06
N ILE A 160 6.23 20.69 10.71
CA ILE A 160 6.66 21.15 9.38
C ILE A 160 8.18 20.95 9.25
N ILE A 161 8.61 20.32 8.15
CA ILE A 161 10.02 19.99 7.92
C ILE A 161 10.58 20.80 6.75
N GLN A 162 11.60 21.60 7.01
CA GLN A 162 12.34 22.37 6.03
C GLN A 162 13.48 21.54 5.42
N LEU A 163 13.45 21.38 4.11
CA LEU A 163 14.44 20.62 3.33
C LEU A 163 15.54 21.55 2.81
N PRO A 164 16.83 21.24 3.06
CA PRO A 164 17.94 21.99 2.49
C PRO A 164 18.10 21.63 1.02
N SER A 165 18.47 22.60 0.18
CA SER A 165 18.71 22.37 -1.27
C SER A 165 19.71 21.26 -1.57
N SER A 166 20.64 21.00 -0.65
CA SER A 166 21.62 19.90 -0.74
C SER A 166 21.00 18.50 -0.80
N ILE A 167 19.78 18.31 -0.29
CA ILE A 167 19.10 17.00 -0.28
C ILE A 167 18.87 16.48 -1.70
N PHE A 168 18.63 17.38 -2.64
CA PHE A 168 18.38 17.07 -4.06
C PHE A 168 19.67 16.75 -4.84
N GLY A 169 20.84 16.91 -4.22
CA GLY A 169 22.14 16.52 -4.80
C GLY A 169 22.68 15.16 -4.33
N MET A 170 21.95 14.46 -3.46
CA MET A 170 22.41 13.23 -2.82
C MET A 170 22.28 12.03 -3.77
N LYS A 171 23.38 11.66 -4.43
CA LYS A 171 23.43 10.66 -5.53
C LYS A 171 22.79 9.29 -5.22
N GLU A 172 22.79 8.87 -3.97
CA GLU A 172 22.28 7.56 -3.55
C GLU A 172 20.84 7.59 -3.01
N LEU A 173 20.27 8.77 -2.76
CA LEU A 173 18.95 8.91 -2.13
C LEU A 173 17.83 8.54 -3.12
N ARG A 174 17.16 7.41 -2.89
CA ARG A 174 16.10 6.87 -3.77
C ARG A 174 14.71 7.01 -3.17
N TYR A 175 14.59 6.82 -1.85
CA TYR A 175 13.31 6.77 -1.14
C TYR A 175 13.18 7.95 -0.18
N PHE A 176 12.15 8.77 -0.39
CA PHE A 176 11.80 9.88 0.49
C PHE A 176 10.36 9.75 0.98
N ILE A 177 10.19 9.43 2.26
CA ILE A 177 8.90 9.11 2.87
C ILE A 177 8.62 10.10 3.99
N VAL A 178 7.52 10.83 3.90
CA VAL A 178 7.05 11.79 4.89
C VAL A 178 5.58 11.48 5.19
N LYS A 179 5.32 10.87 6.35
CA LYS A 179 3.97 10.46 6.76
C LYS A 179 3.50 11.15 8.02
N LYS A 180 2.27 11.64 8.04
CA LYS A 180 1.69 12.23 9.26
C LYS A 180 2.54 13.40 9.77
N CYS A 181 3.10 14.21 8.87
CA CYS A 181 3.80 15.45 9.23
C CYS A 181 2.94 16.67 8.91
N GLU A 182 3.12 17.77 9.64
CA GLU A 182 2.33 19.00 9.44
C GLU A 182 2.64 19.75 8.12
N GLY A 183 3.66 19.33 7.37
CA GLY A 183 3.96 19.88 6.04
C GLY A 183 5.44 19.77 5.65
N LEU A 184 5.76 20.26 4.46
CA LEU A 184 7.12 20.39 3.96
C LEU A 184 7.36 21.81 3.47
N LEU A 185 8.56 22.34 3.71
CA LEU A 185 9.04 23.62 3.19
C LEU A 185 10.40 23.44 2.52
N LEU A 186 10.68 24.30 1.54
CA LEU A 186 12.01 24.40 0.94
C LEU A 186 12.81 25.48 1.66
N SER A 187 14.09 25.23 1.91
CA SER A 187 14.98 26.28 2.44
C SER A 187 15.13 27.42 1.44
N LYS A 188 15.06 28.67 1.91
CA LYS A 188 15.29 29.88 1.09
C LYS A 188 16.72 30.02 0.53
N GLU A 189 17.63 29.14 0.93
CA GLU A 189 19.03 29.18 0.48
C GLU A 189 19.13 28.75 -0.98
N ASN A 190 19.57 29.67 -1.84
CA ASN A 190 19.92 29.48 -3.26
C ASN A 190 18.72 29.36 -4.22
N GLU A 191 17.69 30.19 -4.04
CA GLU A 191 16.53 30.33 -4.93
C GLU A 191 16.80 31.19 -6.19
N GLY A 192 17.94 31.00 -6.85
CA GLY A 192 18.07 31.42 -8.25
C GLY A 192 17.41 30.38 -9.16
N GLU A 193 16.60 30.78 -10.14
CA GLU A 193 15.98 29.85 -11.11
C GLU A 193 17.00 28.88 -11.73
N ALA A 194 18.21 29.37 -12.02
CA ALA A 194 19.31 28.57 -12.56
C ALA A 194 19.80 27.48 -11.59
N GLN A 195 19.85 27.77 -10.29
CA GLN A 195 20.23 26.80 -9.25
C GLN A 195 19.13 25.75 -9.08
N MET A 196 17.87 26.19 -9.07
CA MET A 196 16.72 25.29 -9.00
C MET A 196 16.69 24.33 -10.20
N THR A 197 16.92 24.84 -11.42
CA THR A 197 17.00 24.02 -12.64
C THR A 197 18.12 22.98 -12.56
N SER A 198 19.30 23.35 -12.04
CA SER A 198 20.40 22.39 -11.86
C SER A 198 20.08 21.30 -10.83
N MET A 199 19.32 21.63 -9.77
CA MET A 199 18.91 20.68 -8.73
C MET A 199 17.95 19.62 -9.28
N VAL A 200 17.00 20.03 -10.13
CA VAL A 200 16.02 19.14 -10.76
C VAL A 200 16.70 17.95 -11.46
N PHE A 201 17.74 18.20 -12.26
CA PHE A 201 18.44 17.14 -12.99
C PHE A 201 19.30 16.21 -12.12
N ARG A 202 19.68 16.66 -10.91
CA ARG A 202 20.56 15.89 -10.01
C ARG A 202 19.81 14.99 -9.04
N ASN A 203 18.53 15.29 -8.80
CA ASN A 203 17.75 14.58 -7.80
C ASN A 203 17.51 13.13 -8.21
N PRO A 204 18.01 12.13 -7.48
CA PRO A 204 17.87 10.74 -7.89
C PRO A 204 16.74 10.00 -7.14
N ILE A 205 15.89 10.72 -6.40
CA ILE A 205 14.73 10.17 -5.71
C ILE A 205 13.75 9.64 -6.75
N ASP A 206 13.43 8.35 -6.68
CA ASP A 206 12.47 7.70 -7.56
C ASP A 206 11.19 7.23 -6.85
N PHE A 207 11.18 7.22 -5.51
CA PHE A 207 10.01 6.96 -4.69
C PHE A 207 9.75 8.12 -3.73
N LEU A 208 8.58 8.77 -3.86
CA LEU A 208 8.13 9.86 -3.00
C LEU A 208 6.79 9.53 -2.37
N ASP A 209 6.74 9.49 -1.04
CA ASP A 209 5.49 9.25 -0.31
C ASP A 209 5.24 10.38 0.68
N LEU A 210 4.22 11.19 0.40
CA LEU A 210 3.79 12.33 1.20
C LEU A 210 2.48 12.04 1.93
N SER A 211 2.12 10.77 2.09
CA SER A 211 0.82 10.35 2.59
C SER A 211 0.55 10.77 4.03
N HIS A 212 -0.64 11.31 4.27
CA HIS A 212 -1.11 11.91 5.51
C HIS A 212 -0.31 13.11 5.98
N SER A 213 0.44 13.77 5.10
CA SER A 213 1.13 14.99 5.46
C SER A 213 0.30 16.18 4.98
N ASN A 214 0.23 17.25 5.78
CA ASN A 214 -0.55 18.45 5.44
C ASN A 214 0.19 19.30 4.40
N ILE A 215 0.41 18.72 3.21
CA ILE A 215 1.17 19.34 2.14
C ILE A 215 0.36 20.48 1.53
N SER A 216 0.90 21.70 1.57
CA SER A 216 0.24 22.88 1.01
C SER A 216 0.28 22.89 -0.52
N ASP A 217 -0.71 23.55 -1.14
CA ASP A 217 -0.71 23.81 -2.59
C ASP A 217 0.58 24.56 -3.02
N GLU A 218 1.14 25.41 -2.15
CA GLU A 218 2.41 26.11 -2.39
C GLU A 218 3.60 25.15 -2.51
N PHE A 219 3.70 24.16 -1.62
CA PHE A 219 4.75 23.13 -1.73
C PHE A 219 4.54 22.28 -2.98
N LEU A 220 3.31 21.91 -3.34
CA LEU A 220 3.06 21.16 -4.57
C LEU A 220 3.51 21.94 -5.80
N LEU A 221 3.24 23.25 -5.84
CA LEU A 221 3.61 24.13 -6.96
C LEU A 221 5.13 24.29 -7.11
N ARG A 222 5.85 24.53 -6.02
CA ARG A 222 7.31 24.83 -6.05
C ARG A 222 8.20 23.61 -5.84
N GLY A 223 7.74 22.66 -5.04
CA GLY A 223 8.52 21.51 -4.57
C GLY A 223 8.43 20.30 -5.49
N LEU A 224 7.27 19.99 -6.07
CA LEU A 224 7.15 18.81 -6.96
C LEU A 224 8.14 18.82 -8.13
N PRO A 225 8.40 19.93 -8.84
CA PRO A 225 9.36 19.95 -9.95
C PRO A 225 10.77 19.49 -9.55
N LEU A 226 11.16 19.66 -8.27
CA LEU A 226 12.46 19.21 -7.77
C LEU A 226 12.60 17.70 -7.75
N PHE A 227 11.50 16.94 -7.78
CA PHE A 227 11.46 15.48 -7.81
C PHE A 227 11.28 14.93 -9.23
N ALA A 228 11.94 15.52 -10.25
CA ALA A 228 11.72 15.16 -11.66
C ALA A 228 11.93 13.66 -11.99
N ASN A 229 12.77 12.95 -11.24
CA ASN A 229 13.06 11.53 -11.44
C ASN A 229 12.13 10.57 -10.66
N VAL A 230 11.11 11.10 -9.98
CA VAL A 230 10.10 10.28 -9.28
C VAL A 230 9.38 9.36 -10.26
N LYS A 231 9.30 8.08 -9.91
CA LYS A 231 8.55 7.05 -10.65
C LYS A 231 7.25 6.68 -9.95
N GLU A 232 7.25 6.77 -8.62
CA GLU A 232 6.13 6.42 -7.78
C GLU A 232 5.86 7.55 -6.77
N LEU A 233 4.66 8.12 -6.84
CA LEU A 233 4.22 9.25 -6.02
C LEU A 233 2.99 8.88 -5.21
N HIS A 234 3.11 8.84 -3.89
CA HIS A 234 1.98 8.66 -2.98
C HIS A 234 1.55 10.01 -2.40
N LEU A 235 0.32 10.40 -2.71
CA LEU A 235 -0.33 11.58 -2.18
C LEU A 235 -1.57 11.14 -1.41
N ARG A 236 -1.49 11.17 -0.08
CA ARG A 236 -2.66 11.13 0.78
C ARG A 236 -2.61 12.41 1.58
N GLY A 237 -3.65 13.23 1.56
CA GLY A 237 -3.62 14.48 2.29
C GLY A 237 -5.03 15.00 2.42
N ASP A 238 -5.35 15.47 3.61
CA ASP A 238 -6.70 15.92 3.91
C ASP A 238 -6.95 17.34 3.38
N ASP A 239 -5.93 18.09 2.90
CA ASP A 239 -6.05 19.56 2.72
C ASP A 239 -5.65 20.13 1.34
N PHE A 240 -4.89 19.42 0.49
CA PHE A 240 -4.55 19.99 -0.83
C PHE A 240 -5.76 19.96 -1.77
N THR A 241 -5.97 21.06 -2.49
CA THR A 241 -7.18 21.23 -3.31
C THR A 241 -6.92 21.08 -4.79
N ILE A 242 -5.65 21.14 -5.21
CA ILE A 242 -5.26 21.15 -6.62
C ILE A 242 -4.04 20.25 -6.82
N LEU A 243 -4.10 19.37 -7.83
CA LEU A 243 -2.89 18.82 -8.43
C LEU A 243 -2.37 19.81 -9.49
N PRO A 244 -1.19 20.42 -9.30
CA PRO A 244 -0.74 21.55 -10.12
C PRO A 244 -0.35 21.14 -11.54
N ALA A 245 -0.35 22.10 -12.46
CA ALA A 245 0.00 21.85 -13.87
C ALA A 245 1.45 21.39 -14.06
N CYS A 246 2.36 21.78 -13.15
CA CYS A 246 3.76 21.39 -13.18
C CYS A 246 3.97 19.87 -13.01
N ILE A 247 2.97 19.11 -12.56
CA ILE A 247 3.08 17.65 -12.51
C ILE A 247 3.30 17.03 -13.90
N LYS A 248 2.95 17.73 -14.98
CA LYS A 248 3.25 17.33 -16.37
C LYS A 248 4.75 17.23 -16.65
N GLU A 249 5.58 17.91 -15.85
CA GLU A 249 7.04 17.92 -16.00
C GLU A 249 7.70 16.66 -15.42
N LEU A 250 6.98 15.85 -14.65
CA LEU A 250 7.48 14.61 -14.05
C LEU A 250 7.51 13.47 -15.08
N GLN A 251 8.43 13.55 -16.04
CA GLN A 251 8.50 12.65 -17.19
C GLN A 251 8.73 11.17 -16.83
N PHE A 252 9.27 10.87 -15.64
CA PHE A 252 9.53 9.50 -15.20
C PHE A 252 8.42 8.91 -14.32
N LEU A 253 7.40 9.72 -13.96
CA LEU A 253 6.33 9.32 -13.06
C LEU A 253 5.42 8.30 -13.75
N LYS A 254 5.42 7.08 -13.22
CA LYS A 254 4.64 5.93 -13.71
C LYS A 254 3.39 5.68 -12.90
N GLU A 255 3.45 5.91 -11.59
CA GLU A 255 2.39 5.52 -10.67
C GLU A 255 2.08 6.68 -9.72
N ILE A 256 0.81 7.07 -9.68
CA ILE A 256 0.31 8.00 -8.65
C ILE A 256 -0.73 7.27 -7.81
N TYR A 257 -0.45 7.22 -6.52
CA TYR A 257 -1.35 6.69 -5.51
C TYR A 257 -2.00 7.83 -4.75
N PHE A 258 -3.28 8.01 -4.95
CA PHE A 258 -4.13 8.79 -4.07
C PHE A 258 -4.80 7.88 -3.04
N LYS A 259 -5.23 8.46 -1.94
CA LYS A 259 -6.22 7.84 -1.05
C LYS A 259 -7.18 8.93 -0.62
N VAL A 260 -8.49 8.66 -0.72
CA VAL A 260 -9.65 9.55 -0.51
C VAL A 260 -9.22 10.96 -0.08
N CYS A 261 -9.06 11.85 -1.07
CA CYS A 261 -8.76 13.27 -0.85
C CYS A 261 -10.08 14.03 -0.96
N GLU A 262 -10.80 14.21 0.16
CA GLU A 262 -12.12 14.84 0.17
C GLU A 262 -12.12 16.28 -0.39
N ASN A 263 -10.97 16.95 -0.36
CA ASN A 263 -10.79 18.34 -0.75
C ASN A 263 -10.20 18.57 -2.15
N LEU A 264 -9.83 17.51 -2.89
CA LEU A 264 -9.24 17.66 -4.23
C LEU A 264 -10.31 18.15 -5.23
N LYS A 265 -10.18 19.41 -5.67
CA LYS A 265 -11.15 20.09 -6.54
C LYS A 265 -10.75 20.11 -8.01
N LYS A 266 -9.45 20.04 -8.34
CA LYS A 266 -8.96 20.15 -9.74
C LYS A 266 -7.66 19.38 -9.96
N ILE A 267 -7.57 18.69 -11.09
CA ILE A 267 -6.30 18.18 -11.64
C ILE A 267 -5.93 19.06 -12.83
N ARG A 268 -4.84 19.83 -12.73
CA ARG A 268 -4.41 20.75 -13.80
C ARG A 268 -3.40 20.13 -14.78
N GLY A 269 -2.98 18.89 -14.54
CA GLY A 269 -2.12 18.17 -15.45
C GLY A 269 -1.94 16.70 -15.11
N ILE A 270 -1.48 15.94 -16.10
CA ILE A 270 -1.22 14.51 -16.02
C ILE A 270 0.19 14.28 -16.59
N PRO A 271 1.09 13.60 -15.87
CA PRO A 271 2.42 13.27 -16.39
C PRO A 271 2.33 12.45 -17.68
N PRO A 272 3.23 12.68 -18.65
CA PRO A 272 3.14 12.06 -19.96
C PRO A 272 3.28 10.54 -19.89
N ASN A 273 4.05 9.97 -18.96
CA ASN A 273 4.31 8.52 -18.88
C ASN A 273 3.58 7.83 -17.71
N LEU A 274 2.54 8.46 -17.19
CA LEU A 274 1.74 7.90 -16.11
C LEU A 274 1.01 6.65 -16.60
N ASP A 275 1.25 5.51 -15.96
CA ASP A 275 0.69 4.19 -16.29
C ASP A 275 -0.47 3.84 -15.35
N ILE A 276 -0.31 4.12 -14.06
CA ILE A 276 -1.26 3.76 -12.99
C ILE A 276 -1.71 5.00 -12.22
N LEU A 277 -3.02 5.11 -12.05
CA LEU A 277 -3.68 6.12 -11.23
C LEU A 277 -4.64 5.45 -10.24
N CYS A 278 -4.35 5.56 -8.94
CA CYS A 278 -5.06 4.84 -7.88
C CYS A 278 -5.86 5.77 -6.93
N ARG A 279 -7.13 5.43 -6.71
CA ARG A 279 -8.16 5.87 -5.74
C ARG A 279 -8.50 7.36 -5.70
N GLY A 280 -9.69 7.70 -5.19
CA GLY A 280 -10.04 9.05 -4.71
C GLY A 280 -10.15 10.18 -5.73
N LEU A 281 -10.14 9.88 -7.04
CA LEU A 281 -10.33 10.89 -8.07
C LEU A 281 -11.79 10.91 -8.54
N ASP A 282 -12.42 12.08 -8.47
CA ASP A 282 -13.58 12.34 -9.29
C ASP A 282 -13.11 12.40 -10.75
N LEU A 283 -13.50 11.41 -11.57
CA LEU A 283 -13.11 11.33 -12.97
C LEU A 283 -13.58 12.54 -13.79
N THR A 284 -14.56 13.31 -13.31
CA THR A 284 -14.94 14.59 -13.95
C THR A 284 -13.81 15.62 -13.89
N LEU A 285 -12.82 15.43 -13.01
CA LEU A 285 -11.62 16.25 -12.91
C LEU A 285 -10.55 15.85 -13.93
N LEU A 286 -10.63 14.65 -14.51
CA LEU A 286 -9.77 14.28 -15.62
C LEU A 286 -10.29 14.99 -16.87
N PRO A 287 -9.40 15.58 -17.68
CA PRO A 287 -9.82 16.21 -18.93
C PRO A 287 -10.43 15.14 -19.84
N SER A 288 -11.75 15.18 -19.99
CA SER A 288 -12.50 14.33 -20.90
C SER A 288 -11.93 14.52 -22.32
N CYS A 289 -11.22 13.51 -22.83
CA CYS A 289 -10.72 13.44 -24.20
C CYS A 289 -9.58 14.41 -24.60
N THR A 290 -8.54 14.56 -23.79
CA THR A 290 -7.34 15.28 -24.23
C THR A 290 -6.18 14.33 -24.53
N LYS A 291 -5.37 14.69 -25.53
CA LYS A 291 -4.14 14.01 -25.96
C LYS A 291 -3.12 13.75 -24.83
N GLU A 292 -3.42 14.21 -23.62
CA GLU A 292 -2.57 14.21 -22.44
C GLU A 292 -2.58 12.86 -21.70
N CYS A 293 -3.64 12.05 -21.79
CA CYS A 293 -3.74 10.78 -21.07
C CYS A 293 -3.24 9.55 -21.84
N ARG A 294 -2.57 9.71 -22.99
CA ARG A 294 -2.30 8.62 -23.96
C ARG A 294 -1.57 7.39 -23.41
N PHE A 295 -0.87 7.54 -22.29
CA PHE A 295 -0.08 6.47 -21.67
C PHE A 295 -0.74 5.88 -20.43
N LEU A 296 -1.83 6.47 -19.92
CA LEU A 296 -2.54 5.94 -18.77
C LEU A 296 -3.25 4.65 -19.18
N ARG A 297 -2.84 3.51 -18.63
CA ARG A 297 -3.42 2.18 -18.92
C ARG A 297 -4.29 1.66 -17.80
N LYS A 298 -3.97 1.97 -16.55
CA LYS A 298 -4.70 1.42 -15.40
C LYS A 298 -5.29 2.53 -14.55
N LEU A 299 -6.56 2.38 -14.25
CA LEU A 299 -7.33 3.31 -13.45
C LEU A 299 -8.03 2.55 -12.34
N PHE A 300 -7.47 2.61 -11.14
CA PHE A 300 -8.05 2.01 -9.95
C PHE A 300 -8.76 3.09 -9.15
N LEU A 301 -10.04 2.96 -8.89
CA LEU A 301 -10.88 3.93 -8.17
C LEU A 301 -11.60 3.26 -7.00
N SER A 302 -11.12 2.10 -6.57
CA SER A 302 -11.73 1.34 -5.49
C SER A 302 -11.99 2.18 -4.24
N GLY A 303 -13.22 2.13 -3.72
CA GLY A 303 -13.69 2.82 -2.51
C GLY A 303 -13.96 4.33 -2.69
N CYS A 304 -14.35 4.80 -3.88
CA CYS A 304 -14.74 6.20 -4.07
C CYS A 304 -16.22 6.43 -3.68
N ASP A 305 -16.48 6.66 -2.38
CA ASP A 305 -17.83 6.77 -1.81
C ASP A 305 -18.70 7.90 -2.39
N ASN A 306 -18.09 8.95 -2.98
CA ASN A 306 -18.82 10.07 -3.58
C ASN A 306 -19.00 9.98 -5.11
N LEU A 307 -18.38 8.97 -5.75
CA LEU A 307 -18.38 8.85 -7.20
C LEU A 307 -19.74 8.35 -7.69
N LYS A 308 -20.62 9.27 -8.10
CA LYS A 308 -21.99 8.91 -8.54
C LYS A 308 -22.08 8.43 -9.98
N LYS A 309 -21.14 8.88 -10.81
CA LYS A 309 -21.20 8.66 -12.26
C LYS A 309 -19.81 8.70 -12.88
N ILE A 310 -19.56 7.80 -13.82
CA ILE A 310 -18.35 7.80 -14.64
C ILE A 310 -18.70 8.11 -16.09
N LYS A 311 -18.04 9.13 -16.66
CA LYS A 311 -18.12 9.53 -18.06
C LYS A 311 -16.76 9.94 -18.59
N GLY A 312 -16.51 9.73 -19.88
CA GLY A 312 -15.32 10.27 -20.56
C GLY A 312 -14.02 9.54 -20.20
N ILE A 313 -14.08 8.21 -20.02
CA ILE A 313 -12.89 7.39 -19.74
C ILE A 313 -11.89 7.52 -20.90
N PRO A 314 -10.60 7.80 -20.62
CA PRO A 314 -9.58 7.86 -21.66
C PRO A 314 -9.49 6.58 -22.47
N LEU A 315 -9.27 6.70 -23.78
CA LEU A 315 -9.30 5.57 -24.72
C LEU A 315 -8.10 4.62 -24.55
N SER A 316 -7.07 5.07 -23.83
CA SER A 316 -5.86 4.32 -23.48
C SER A 316 -6.04 3.38 -22.28
N ILE A 317 -7.15 3.47 -21.54
CA ILE A 317 -7.38 2.61 -20.37
C ILE A 317 -7.58 1.15 -20.82
N GLU A 318 -6.75 0.25 -20.27
CA GLU A 318 -6.80 -1.20 -20.40
C GLU A 318 -7.52 -1.86 -19.21
N GLU A 319 -7.39 -1.28 -18.03
CA GLU A 319 -7.92 -1.80 -16.77
C GLU A 319 -8.63 -0.69 -16.00
N LEU A 320 -9.91 -0.89 -15.71
CA LEU A 320 -10.70 -0.03 -14.83
C LEU A 320 -11.24 -0.86 -13.66
N ASP A 321 -10.86 -0.47 -12.46
CA ASP A 321 -11.35 -1.04 -11.22
C ASP A 321 -12.07 0.06 -10.44
N VAL A 322 -13.32 -0.18 -10.06
CA VAL A 322 -14.11 0.72 -9.21
C VAL A 322 -14.73 -0.06 -8.04
N GLU A 323 -14.06 -1.11 -7.58
CA GLU A 323 -14.52 -1.96 -6.49
C GLU A 323 -14.97 -1.13 -5.27
N CYS A 324 -16.06 -1.49 -4.61
CA CYS A 324 -16.60 -0.80 -3.43
C CYS A 324 -16.95 0.69 -3.66
N CYS A 325 -17.20 1.15 -4.89
CA CYS A 325 -17.76 2.50 -5.13
C CYS A 325 -19.27 2.50 -4.85
N ILE A 326 -19.66 2.57 -3.58
CA ILE A 326 -21.04 2.33 -3.14
C ILE A 326 -22.09 3.31 -3.71
N SER A 327 -21.71 4.56 -4.00
CA SER A 327 -22.63 5.58 -4.56
C SER A 327 -22.66 5.60 -6.09
N LEU A 328 -21.89 4.76 -6.78
CA LEU A 328 -21.77 4.78 -8.23
C LEU A 328 -23.03 4.24 -8.88
N LYS A 329 -23.79 5.12 -9.54
CA LYS A 329 -25.07 4.78 -10.19
C LYS A 329 -24.95 4.44 -11.67
N VAL A 330 -24.10 5.16 -12.39
CA VAL A 330 -24.04 5.07 -13.85
C VAL A 330 -22.61 5.13 -14.36
N ILE A 331 -22.27 4.18 -15.23
CA ILE A 331 -21.02 4.21 -16.00
C ILE A 331 -21.37 4.27 -17.49
N ASP A 332 -20.70 5.14 -18.23
CA ASP A 332 -20.96 5.35 -19.65
C ASP A 332 -19.64 5.38 -20.44
N PHE A 333 -19.36 4.25 -21.10
CA PHE A 333 -18.20 4.03 -21.97
C PHE A 333 -18.43 4.54 -23.40
N THR A 334 -19.60 5.13 -23.70
CA THR A 334 -19.85 5.62 -25.06
C THR A 334 -18.85 6.73 -25.40
N PRO A 335 -18.03 6.57 -26.46
CA PRO A 335 -17.08 7.59 -26.86
C PRO A 335 -17.82 8.87 -27.28
N PRO A 336 -17.24 10.05 -27.04
CA PRO A 336 -17.85 11.29 -27.49
C PRO A 336 -17.99 11.31 -29.02
N PRO A 337 -18.96 12.05 -29.58
CA PRO A 337 -19.24 12.09 -31.02
C PRO A 337 -18.04 12.45 -31.91
N ALA A 338 -17.04 13.16 -31.35
CA ALA A 338 -15.81 13.55 -32.03
C ALA A 338 -14.82 12.39 -32.25
N CYS A 339 -14.95 11.28 -31.52
CA CYS A 339 -14.07 10.11 -31.58
C CYS A 339 -14.69 9.05 -32.49
N THR A 340 -14.56 9.23 -33.81
CA THR A 340 -15.26 8.37 -34.79
C THR A 340 -14.57 7.02 -35.08
N ARG A 341 -13.38 6.73 -34.52
CA ARG A 341 -12.62 5.50 -34.84
C ARG A 341 -11.74 4.90 -33.73
N GLU A 342 -11.63 5.50 -32.56
CA GLU A 342 -10.75 5.00 -31.50
C GLU A 342 -11.47 3.97 -30.64
N CYS A 343 -11.11 2.69 -30.80
CA CYS A 343 -11.60 1.61 -29.95
C CYS A 343 -10.93 1.72 -28.58
N LEU A 344 -11.74 1.78 -27.52
CA LEU A 344 -11.28 1.57 -26.14
C LEU A 344 -10.49 0.26 -26.09
N ILE A 345 -9.24 0.26 -25.62
CA ILE A 345 -8.43 -0.96 -25.44
C ILE A 345 -8.73 -1.73 -24.15
N LEU A 346 -9.79 -1.29 -23.45
CA LEU A 346 -10.28 -1.83 -22.19
C LEU A 346 -10.47 -3.35 -22.23
N SER A 347 -9.68 -4.05 -21.43
CA SER A 347 -9.63 -5.51 -21.34
C SER A 347 -10.19 -6.02 -20.02
N THR A 348 -10.05 -5.26 -18.93
CA THR A 348 -10.41 -5.67 -17.57
C THR A 348 -11.31 -4.64 -16.91
N LEU A 349 -12.42 -5.11 -16.33
CA LEU A 349 -13.41 -4.32 -15.62
C LEU A 349 -13.74 -4.95 -14.27
N ASN A 350 -13.64 -4.19 -13.18
CA ASN A 350 -14.07 -4.62 -11.85
C ASN A 350 -15.07 -3.63 -11.24
N PHE A 351 -16.29 -4.09 -10.98
CA PHE A 351 -17.40 -3.35 -10.37
C PHE A 351 -17.86 -3.96 -9.04
N ASP A 352 -17.07 -4.86 -8.46
CA ASP A 352 -17.49 -5.59 -7.28
C ASP A 352 -17.89 -4.65 -6.13
N TYR A 353 -18.96 -5.00 -5.43
CA TYR A 353 -19.50 -4.25 -4.29
C TYR A 353 -19.93 -2.80 -4.61
N CYS A 354 -20.23 -2.49 -5.88
CA CYS A 354 -20.91 -1.24 -6.24
C CYS A 354 -22.42 -1.36 -6.02
N SER A 355 -22.87 -1.17 -4.78
CA SER A 355 -24.27 -1.40 -4.39
C SER A 355 -25.26 -0.57 -5.22
N ASP A 356 -25.05 0.74 -5.38
CA ASP A 356 -25.99 1.62 -6.09
C ASP A 356 -25.88 1.55 -7.63
N LEU A 357 -25.10 0.64 -8.20
CA LEU A 357 -24.83 0.60 -9.64
C LEU A 357 -26.07 0.18 -10.43
N GLU A 358 -26.74 1.15 -11.04
CA GLU A 358 -27.97 0.97 -11.81
C GLU A 358 -27.67 0.63 -13.29
N GLN A 359 -26.71 1.31 -13.93
CA GLN A 359 -26.53 1.26 -15.40
C GLN A 359 -25.06 1.21 -15.85
N ILE A 360 -24.77 0.35 -16.85
CA ILE A 360 -23.47 0.31 -17.55
C ILE A 360 -23.68 0.43 -19.07
N LYS A 361 -23.35 1.59 -19.65
CA LYS A 361 -23.59 1.90 -21.07
C LYS A 361 -22.33 1.75 -21.91
N GLY A 362 -22.50 1.23 -23.12
CA GLY A 362 -21.47 1.28 -24.16
C GLY A 362 -20.24 0.41 -23.92
N ILE A 363 -20.34 -0.66 -23.12
CA ILE A 363 -19.19 -1.53 -22.80
C ILE A 363 -18.45 -1.92 -24.10
N PRO A 364 -17.12 -1.81 -24.18
CA PRO A 364 -16.34 -2.23 -25.35
C PRO A 364 -16.42 -3.74 -25.62
N SER A 365 -16.29 -4.18 -26.87
CA SER A 365 -16.37 -5.62 -27.25
C SER A 365 -15.12 -6.42 -26.87
N ASN A 366 -14.00 -5.74 -26.66
CA ASN A 366 -12.70 -6.30 -26.32
C ASN A 366 -12.48 -6.59 -24.83
N VAL A 367 -13.43 -6.23 -23.95
CA VAL A 367 -13.38 -6.63 -22.53
C VAL A 367 -13.32 -8.18 -22.46
N GLY A 368 -12.27 -8.68 -21.83
CA GLY A 368 -12.00 -10.11 -21.63
C GLY A 368 -12.16 -10.56 -20.18
N LYS A 369 -12.01 -9.64 -19.22
CA LYS A 369 -12.23 -9.86 -17.79
C LYS A 369 -13.24 -8.85 -17.27
N PHE A 370 -14.29 -9.32 -16.60
CA PHE A 370 -15.36 -8.49 -16.07
C PHE A 370 -15.86 -9.07 -14.76
N SER A 371 -15.97 -8.25 -13.71
CA SER A 371 -16.57 -8.60 -12.44
C SER A 371 -17.56 -7.53 -12.00
N ALA A 372 -18.69 -7.95 -11.44
CA ALA A 372 -19.74 -7.10 -10.89
C ALA A 372 -20.49 -7.81 -9.75
N ILE A 373 -19.71 -8.43 -8.85
CA ILE A 373 -20.21 -9.14 -7.68
C ILE A 373 -20.91 -8.14 -6.76
N ASN A 374 -22.04 -8.53 -6.19
CA ASN A 374 -22.80 -7.72 -5.24
C ASN A 374 -23.23 -6.32 -5.75
N CYS A 375 -23.52 -6.20 -7.05
CA CYS A 375 -24.16 -5.01 -7.65
C CYS A 375 -25.69 -5.15 -7.62
N GLU A 376 -26.31 -4.86 -6.47
CA GLU A 376 -27.72 -5.16 -6.21
C GLU A 376 -28.69 -4.43 -7.13
N TYR A 377 -28.42 -3.16 -7.46
CA TYR A 377 -29.33 -2.29 -8.24
C TYR A 377 -29.14 -2.38 -9.76
N LEU A 378 -28.21 -3.22 -10.25
CA LEU A 378 -27.94 -3.34 -11.67
C LEU A 378 -29.17 -3.92 -12.39
N THR A 379 -29.74 -3.17 -13.34
CA THR A 379 -31.02 -3.56 -13.95
C THR A 379 -30.94 -4.92 -14.65
N SER A 380 -32.08 -5.61 -14.73
CA SER A 380 -32.19 -6.90 -15.43
C SER A 380 -31.75 -6.84 -16.90
N GLU A 381 -32.00 -5.70 -17.58
CA GLU A 381 -31.51 -5.44 -18.93
C GLU A 381 -29.99 -5.48 -19.01
N TYR A 382 -29.29 -4.78 -18.10
CA TYR A 382 -27.83 -4.76 -18.07
C TYR A 382 -27.25 -6.10 -17.60
N ARG A 383 -27.88 -6.77 -16.62
CA ARG A 383 -27.50 -8.14 -16.24
C ARG A 383 -27.61 -9.09 -17.44
N SER A 384 -28.70 -9.03 -18.19
CA SER A 384 -28.89 -9.84 -19.40
C SER A 384 -27.93 -9.47 -20.51
N MET A 385 -27.62 -8.18 -20.70
CA MET A 385 -26.62 -7.71 -21.66
C MET A 385 -25.24 -8.26 -21.32
N LEU A 386 -24.84 -8.22 -20.04
CA LEU A 386 -23.58 -8.79 -19.56
C LEU A 386 -23.55 -10.30 -19.80
N LEU A 387 -24.58 -11.02 -19.35
CA LEU A 387 -24.74 -12.46 -19.57
C LEU A 387 -24.61 -12.82 -21.06
N ASN A 388 -25.31 -12.11 -21.96
CA ASN A 388 -25.28 -12.37 -23.40
C ASN A 388 -23.93 -12.04 -24.05
N LYS A 389 -23.26 -10.98 -23.57
CA LYS A 389 -22.01 -10.51 -24.16
C LYS A 389 -20.82 -11.41 -23.79
N PHE A 390 -20.83 -11.98 -22.59
CA PHE A 390 -19.82 -12.93 -22.15
C PHE A 390 -20.18 -14.39 -22.50
N ARG A 391 -21.47 -14.70 -22.74
CA ARG A 391 -21.96 -16.02 -23.23
C ARG A 391 -21.27 -16.54 -24.48
N ASN A 392 -20.86 -15.64 -25.39
CA ASN A 392 -20.39 -16.02 -26.73
C ASN A 392 -18.87 -16.08 -26.86
N LYS A 393 -18.10 -15.88 -25.77
CA LYS A 393 -16.63 -15.93 -25.84
C LYS A 393 -16.03 -17.27 -25.45
N PHE A 394 -16.76 -18.16 -24.74
CA PHE A 394 -16.32 -19.51 -24.38
C PHE A 394 -17.55 -20.43 -24.17
N PRO A 395 -17.50 -21.75 -24.44
CA PRO A 395 -18.44 -22.69 -23.84
C PRO A 395 -18.18 -22.69 -22.32
N VAL A 396 -18.82 -21.77 -21.62
CA VAL A 396 -18.57 -21.50 -20.20
C VAL A 396 -19.23 -22.58 -19.36
N ILE A 397 -18.43 -23.36 -18.64
CA ILE A 397 -18.96 -24.16 -17.53
C ILE A 397 -18.99 -23.24 -16.30
N SER A 398 -20.19 -22.94 -15.84
CA SER A 398 -20.45 -22.12 -14.66
C SER A 398 -20.79 -22.99 -13.46
N LEU A 399 -20.30 -22.59 -12.28
CA LEU A 399 -20.73 -23.17 -11.01
C LEU A 399 -21.82 -22.28 -10.43
N SER A 400 -23.02 -22.82 -10.26
CA SER A 400 -24.17 -22.10 -9.69
C SER A 400 -24.46 -22.59 -8.27
N CYS A 401 -24.37 -21.71 -7.28
CA CYS A 401 -24.66 -22.01 -5.89
C CYS A 401 -25.83 -21.15 -5.39
N VAL A 402 -26.87 -21.78 -4.85
CA VAL A 402 -27.98 -21.09 -4.19
C VAL A 402 -27.76 -21.16 -2.68
N PHE A 403 -27.51 -20.01 -2.07
CA PHE A 403 -27.33 -19.88 -0.63
C PHE A 403 -28.66 -19.54 0.04
N ALA A 404 -28.91 -20.11 1.24
CA ALA A 404 -29.86 -19.49 2.16
C ALA A 404 -29.25 -18.19 2.68
N GLY A 405 -30.05 -17.13 2.83
CA GLY A 405 -29.59 -15.85 3.38
C GLY A 405 -28.73 -16.01 4.65
N LEU A 406 -27.63 -15.26 4.73
CA LEU A 406 -26.63 -15.22 5.79
C LEU A 406 -26.51 -13.78 6.32
N GLU A 407 -26.66 -13.60 7.63
CA GLU A 407 -26.31 -12.36 8.35
C GLU A 407 -24.80 -12.26 8.68
N LEU A 408 -23.94 -13.10 8.09
CA LEU A 408 -22.52 -13.21 8.47
C LEU A 408 -21.59 -13.46 7.28
N TYR A 409 -20.46 -12.75 7.28
CA TYR A 409 -19.32 -12.99 6.39
C TYR A 409 -18.79 -14.42 6.56
N ALA A 410 -18.80 -15.20 5.48
CA ALA A 410 -18.24 -16.55 5.49
C ALA A 410 -17.39 -16.79 4.24
N GLY A 411 -16.22 -17.38 4.43
CA GLY A 411 -15.41 -17.91 3.33
C GLY A 411 -15.80 -19.36 3.03
N VAL A 412 -16.02 -19.69 1.75
CA VAL A 412 -16.35 -21.05 1.30
C VAL A 412 -15.19 -21.61 0.47
N TRP A 413 -14.86 -22.88 0.70
CA TRP A 413 -13.98 -23.65 -0.19
C TRP A 413 -14.80 -24.58 -1.07
N PHE A 414 -14.56 -24.51 -2.37
CA PHE A 414 -15.05 -25.47 -3.32
C PHE A 414 -13.95 -26.50 -3.62
N THR A 415 -14.36 -27.75 -3.68
CA THR A 415 -13.58 -28.87 -4.18
C THR A 415 -14.33 -29.41 -5.38
N LEU A 416 -13.73 -29.27 -6.56
CA LEU A 416 -14.22 -29.85 -7.79
C LEU A 416 -13.49 -31.17 -8.05
N ILE A 417 -14.18 -32.23 -8.44
CA ILE A 417 -13.60 -33.51 -8.83
C ILE A 417 -14.07 -33.81 -10.25
N ILE A 418 -13.15 -33.85 -11.21
CA ILE A 418 -13.44 -34.16 -12.62
C ILE A 418 -12.73 -35.47 -12.96
N ASN A 419 -13.49 -36.50 -13.37
CA ASN A 419 -12.99 -37.85 -13.67
C ASN A 419 -12.08 -38.47 -12.58
N GLY A 420 -12.28 -38.07 -11.32
CA GLY A 420 -11.46 -38.51 -10.19
C GLY A 420 -10.30 -37.56 -9.82
N ASN A 421 -9.94 -36.60 -10.69
CA ASN A 421 -8.95 -35.56 -10.41
C ASN A 421 -9.58 -34.46 -9.55
N LYS A 422 -8.92 -34.10 -8.46
CA LYS A 422 -9.43 -33.15 -7.46
C LYS A 422 -8.76 -31.78 -7.62
N TYR A 423 -9.58 -30.74 -7.71
CA TYR A 423 -9.20 -29.33 -7.78
C TYR A 423 -9.78 -28.58 -6.57
N LEU A 424 -9.01 -27.63 -6.03
CA LEU A 424 -9.38 -26.83 -4.86
C LEU A 424 -9.46 -25.36 -5.24
N SER A 425 -10.54 -24.68 -4.84
CA SER A 425 -10.68 -23.26 -5.10
C SER A 425 -9.91 -22.42 -4.10
N PRO A 426 -9.49 -21.18 -4.44
CA PRO A 426 -9.14 -20.20 -3.42
C PRO A 426 -10.35 -19.90 -2.54
N HIS A 427 -10.09 -19.24 -1.41
CA HIS A 427 -11.10 -18.83 -0.45
C HIS A 427 -12.08 -17.83 -1.11
N ILE A 428 -13.32 -18.25 -1.38
CA ILE A 428 -14.35 -17.35 -1.91
C ILE A 428 -15.06 -16.71 -0.72
N PHE A 429 -14.96 -15.39 -0.58
CA PHE A 429 -15.69 -14.64 0.45
C PHE A 429 -17.09 -14.31 -0.05
N LEU A 430 -18.10 -14.72 0.71
CA LEU A 430 -19.48 -14.31 0.51
C LEU A 430 -19.82 -13.29 1.60
N ALA A 431 -20.18 -12.07 1.19
CA ALA A 431 -20.58 -10.99 2.07
C ALA A 431 -22.10 -10.81 2.07
N ASP A 432 -22.65 -10.55 3.26
CA ASP A 432 -24.00 -10.03 3.56
C ASP A 432 -25.14 -10.52 2.64
N LEU A 433 -25.79 -11.61 3.02
CA LEU A 433 -26.84 -12.26 2.22
C LEU A 433 -28.19 -12.10 2.94
N SER A 434 -28.82 -10.93 2.81
CA SER A 434 -30.15 -10.69 3.39
C SER A 434 -31.29 -11.46 2.69
N SER A 435 -31.01 -12.12 1.57
CA SER A 435 -31.97 -12.93 0.78
C SER A 435 -31.32 -14.17 0.16
N ASP A 436 -32.13 -15.16 -0.25
CA ASP A 436 -31.67 -16.33 -1.02
C ASP A 436 -30.94 -15.84 -2.29
N LEU A 437 -29.63 -16.12 -2.38
CA LEU A 437 -28.79 -15.57 -3.45
C LEU A 437 -28.32 -16.69 -4.37
N LEU A 438 -28.54 -16.50 -5.67
CA LEU A 438 -27.92 -17.29 -6.73
C LEU A 438 -26.54 -16.68 -6.99
N CYS A 439 -25.48 -17.34 -6.50
CA CYS A 439 -24.11 -17.06 -6.90
C CYS A 439 -23.82 -17.84 -8.18
N ILE A 440 -23.56 -17.13 -9.27
CA ILE A 440 -23.08 -17.73 -10.51
C ILE A 440 -21.59 -17.41 -10.60
N CYS A 441 -20.75 -18.42 -10.49
CA CYS A 441 -19.33 -18.30 -10.79
C CYS A 441 -19.14 -18.67 -12.26
N ASP A 442 -19.09 -17.64 -13.10
CA ASP A 442 -19.08 -17.77 -14.56
C ASP A 442 -17.75 -18.27 -15.14
N HIS A 443 -16.73 -18.60 -14.34
CA HIS A 443 -15.48 -19.18 -14.84
C HIS A 443 -14.87 -20.15 -13.82
N ILE A 444 -15.16 -21.45 -13.97
CA ILE A 444 -14.56 -22.48 -13.10
C ILE A 444 -13.02 -22.47 -13.22
N GLU A 445 -12.44 -22.22 -14.39
CA GLU A 445 -10.98 -22.18 -14.56
C GLU A 445 -10.30 -21.10 -13.69
N GLU A 446 -10.96 -19.95 -13.50
CA GLU A 446 -10.43 -18.88 -12.63
C GLU A 446 -10.54 -19.22 -11.15
N LEU A 447 -11.53 -20.06 -10.79
CA LEU A 447 -11.68 -20.56 -9.44
C LEU A 447 -10.73 -21.69 -9.10
N PHE A 448 -10.11 -22.36 -10.06
CA PHE A 448 -9.28 -23.53 -9.78
C PHE A 448 -7.94 -23.36 -10.49
N TYR A 449 -6.95 -22.86 -9.75
CA TYR A 449 -5.56 -22.85 -10.20
C TYR A 449 -5.17 -24.26 -10.69
N ASP A 450 -4.51 -24.33 -11.84
CA ASP A 450 -4.07 -25.54 -12.56
C ASP A 450 -5.14 -26.31 -13.35
N LEU A 451 -6.37 -25.80 -13.45
CA LEU A 451 -7.40 -26.40 -14.28
C LEU A 451 -7.20 -25.99 -15.76
N VAL A 452 -6.69 -26.91 -16.58
CA VAL A 452 -6.70 -26.78 -18.06
C VAL A 452 -7.79 -27.70 -18.59
N LEU A 453 -8.87 -27.13 -19.14
CA LEU A 453 -10.01 -27.92 -19.58
C LEU A 453 -9.90 -28.29 -21.06
N LEU A 454 -9.88 -29.59 -21.34
CA LEU A 454 -10.18 -30.13 -22.67
C LEU A 454 -11.68 -30.47 -22.73
N GLU A 455 -12.35 -30.16 -23.85
CA GLU A 455 -13.81 -30.37 -24.05
C GLU A 455 -14.27 -31.81 -23.72
N ASN A 456 -13.35 -32.77 -23.77
CA ASN A 456 -13.63 -34.20 -23.70
C ASN A 456 -13.47 -34.80 -22.29
N GLU A 457 -13.13 -33.99 -21.29
CA GLU A 457 -12.75 -34.47 -19.95
C GLU A 457 -13.87 -34.38 -18.90
N TRP A 458 -15.11 -34.09 -19.27
CA TRP A 458 -16.20 -33.83 -18.32
C TRP A 458 -17.14 -35.04 -18.05
N ASN A 459 -16.63 -36.26 -18.17
CA ASN A 459 -17.45 -37.48 -18.05
C ASN A 459 -18.04 -37.69 -16.65
N HIS A 460 -17.32 -37.29 -15.59
CA HIS A 460 -17.78 -37.41 -14.20
C HIS A 460 -17.37 -36.22 -13.34
N VAL A 461 -18.32 -35.40 -12.92
CA VAL A 461 -18.03 -34.14 -12.20
C VAL A 461 -18.72 -34.10 -10.84
N VAL A 462 -17.95 -33.78 -9.80
CA VAL A 462 -18.41 -33.62 -8.42
C VAL A 462 -17.99 -32.27 -7.90
N CYS A 463 -18.92 -31.40 -7.54
CA CYS A 463 -18.60 -30.22 -6.73
C CYS A 463 -18.98 -30.49 -5.28
N THR A 464 -18.06 -30.21 -4.35
CA THR A 464 -18.27 -30.36 -2.91
C THR A 464 -17.75 -29.12 -2.21
N THR A 465 -18.36 -28.72 -1.10
CA THR A 465 -17.84 -27.64 -0.27
C THR A 465 -17.35 -28.18 1.06
N SER A 466 -16.35 -27.51 1.63
CA SER A 466 -15.88 -27.77 3.00
C SER A 466 -15.94 -26.48 3.78
N TRP A 467 -16.37 -26.57 5.05
CA TRP A 467 -16.67 -25.42 5.92
C TRP A 467 -17.75 -24.50 5.36
N VAL A 468 -18.99 -24.70 5.80
CA VAL A 468 -20.07 -23.74 5.59
C VAL A 468 -20.72 -23.49 6.94
N PRO A 469 -20.76 -22.24 7.45
CA PRO A 469 -21.39 -21.96 8.74
C PRO A 469 -22.88 -22.32 8.77
N GLN A 470 -23.61 -22.24 7.64
CA GLN A 470 -25.05 -22.52 7.51
C GLN A 470 -25.42 -22.98 6.07
N PRO A 471 -26.56 -23.65 5.81
CA PRO A 471 -26.67 -24.57 4.68
C PRO A 471 -26.86 -23.88 3.32
N ILE A 472 -25.97 -24.21 2.37
CA ILE A 472 -26.21 -24.05 0.93
C ILE A 472 -27.51 -24.80 0.58
N LYS A 473 -28.50 -24.11 -0.03
CA LYS A 473 -29.82 -24.68 -0.35
C LYS A 473 -29.78 -25.58 -1.57
N GLN A 474 -29.02 -25.20 -2.59
CA GLN A 474 -28.84 -25.97 -3.83
C GLN A 474 -27.45 -25.68 -4.40
N ILE A 475 -26.82 -26.69 -5.01
CA ILE A 475 -25.62 -26.52 -5.83
C ILE A 475 -25.94 -27.15 -7.18
N GLY A 476 -25.64 -26.43 -8.26
CA GLY A 476 -25.75 -26.87 -9.64
C GLY A 476 -24.46 -26.56 -10.39
N ILE A 477 -24.12 -27.40 -11.35
CA ILE A 477 -23.08 -27.10 -12.35
C ILE A 477 -23.85 -26.91 -13.66
N HIS A 478 -23.60 -25.81 -14.35
CA HIS A 478 -24.29 -25.49 -15.59
C HIS A 478 -23.27 -25.29 -16.71
N VAL A 479 -23.34 -26.17 -17.71
CA VAL A 479 -22.56 -26.06 -18.94
C VAL A 479 -23.36 -25.16 -19.90
N LEU A 480 -22.97 -23.90 -20.03
CA LEU A 480 -23.58 -22.99 -21.00
C LEU A 480 -23.14 -23.39 -22.40
N LYS A 481 -24.07 -23.94 -23.18
CA LYS A 481 -23.94 -24.15 -24.62
C LYS A 481 -24.71 -23.03 -25.35
N GLN A 482 -24.39 -22.84 -26.62
CA GLN A 482 -25.17 -21.92 -27.47
C GLN A 482 -26.64 -22.40 -27.51
N GLY A 483 -27.56 -21.60 -26.96
CA GLY A 483 -28.99 -21.94 -26.88
C GLY A 483 -29.51 -22.44 -25.52
N SER A 484 -28.68 -22.58 -24.49
CA SER A 484 -29.14 -22.99 -23.15
C SER A 484 -30.07 -21.96 -22.49
N ASN A 485 -31.12 -22.42 -21.81
CA ASN A 485 -32.00 -21.61 -20.94
C ASN A 485 -31.64 -21.83 -19.46
N MET A 486 -31.97 -20.89 -18.58
CA MET A 486 -31.86 -21.05 -17.12
C MET A 486 -32.68 -22.25 -16.59
N GLU A 487 -33.70 -22.67 -17.33
CA GLU A 487 -34.50 -23.86 -17.05
C GLU A 487 -33.73 -25.17 -17.23
N ASP A 488 -32.61 -25.17 -17.95
CA ASP A 488 -31.76 -26.35 -18.17
C ASP A 488 -30.87 -26.68 -16.96
N ILE A 489 -30.86 -25.83 -15.94
CA ILE A 489 -30.05 -26.01 -14.73
C ILE A 489 -30.67 -27.10 -13.84
N GLN A 490 -30.02 -28.26 -13.79
CA GLN A 490 -30.38 -29.30 -12.82
C GLN A 490 -29.79 -28.98 -11.44
N PHE A 491 -30.60 -28.37 -10.59
CA PHE A 491 -30.31 -28.20 -9.18
C PHE A 491 -30.54 -29.51 -8.43
N THR A 492 -29.55 -29.95 -7.65
CA THR A 492 -29.78 -31.00 -6.66
C THR A 492 -29.97 -30.33 -5.30
N ASN A 493 -30.99 -30.74 -4.54
CA ASN A 493 -31.11 -30.32 -3.15
C ASN A 493 -30.13 -31.16 -2.29
N PRO A 494 -29.04 -30.57 -1.77
CA PRO A 494 -28.07 -31.25 -0.92
C PRO A 494 -28.67 -31.73 0.43
N LEU A 495 -29.93 -31.42 0.72
CA LEU A 495 -30.68 -31.85 1.91
C LEU A 495 -31.63 -33.05 1.66
N LEU A 496 -32.02 -33.37 0.42
CA LEU A 496 -33.05 -34.40 0.14
C LEU A 496 -32.54 -35.86 0.17
N LEU A 497 -31.25 -36.11 0.39
CA LEU A 497 -30.67 -37.47 0.45
C LEU A 497 -30.55 -38.05 1.89
N LYS A 498 -31.34 -37.56 2.85
CA LYS A 498 -31.23 -37.92 4.29
C LYS A 498 -32.30 -38.85 4.86
N GLU A 499 -33.14 -39.47 4.03
CA GLU A 499 -34.10 -40.48 4.49
C GLU A 499 -33.48 -41.88 4.48
N LYS A 500 -32.72 -42.21 5.53
CA LYS A 500 -32.61 -43.58 6.09
C LYS A 500 -31.77 -43.60 7.38
N ARG A 501 -32.52 -43.67 8.48
CA ARG A 501 -32.26 -44.34 9.77
C ARG A 501 -31.29 -43.72 10.79
N ASP A 502 -31.87 -43.66 12.00
CA ASP A 502 -31.31 -43.66 13.34
C ASP A 502 -30.76 -42.34 13.90
N PHE A 503 -31.70 -41.57 14.45
CA PHE A 503 -31.50 -40.56 15.46
C PHE A 503 -31.29 -41.23 16.82
N HIS A 504 -30.10 -41.13 17.39
CA HIS A 504 -29.85 -40.87 18.81
C HIS A 504 -28.34 -40.67 18.98
N ASN A 505 -27.97 -39.55 19.62
CA ASN A 505 -26.61 -39.10 19.97
C ASN A 505 -25.83 -38.31 18.89
N LEU A 506 -25.81 -36.98 19.06
CA LEU A 506 -24.69 -36.08 18.67
C LEU A 506 -23.38 -36.65 19.29
N PRO A 507 -22.14 -36.49 18.74
CA PRO A 507 -21.61 -35.41 17.88
C PRO A 507 -20.69 -35.89 16.72
N THR A 508 -20.29 -34.97 15.83
CA THR A 508 -18.97 -34.88 15.12
C THR A 508 -19.11 -33.97 13.88
N TRP A 509 -18.45 -32.82 13.91
CA TRP A 509 -18.34 -31.93 12.75
C TRP A 509 -17.31 -32.47 11.76
N GLY A 510 -17.80 -33.01 10.64
CA GLY A 510 -16.94 -33.47 9.56
C GLY A 510 -17.63 -34.48 8.66
N LYS A 511 -18.38 -34.01 7.65
CA LYS A 511 -18.81 -34.86 6.53
C LYS A 511 -18.74 -34.09 5.20
N LYS A 512 -17.80 -34.49 4.34
CA LYS A 512 -17.79 -34.19 2.89
C LYS A 512 -19.09 -34.70 2.27
N LYS A 513 -19.70 -33.95 1.35
CA LYS A 513 -20.91 -34.38 0.59
C LYS A 513 -20.66 -34.27 -0.92
N ARG A 514 -21.17 -35.22 -1.70
CA ARG A 514 -20.87 -35.43 -3.14
C ARG A 514 -22.07 -35.03 -4.04
N LEU A 515 -21.77 -34.47 -5.22
CA LEU A 515 -22.66 -34.39 -6.39
C LEU A 515 -22.04 -35.26 -7.49
N VAL A 516 -22.81 -35.98 -8.31
CA VAL A 516 -22.28 -36.80 -9.42
C VAL A 516 -23.05 -36.46 -10.68
N PHE A 517 -22.39 -35.87 -11.67
CA PHE A 517 -22.89 -35.82 -13.04
C PHE A 517 -22.18 -36.88 -13.88
N VAL A 518 -22.91 -37.59 -14.73
CA VAL A 518 -22.36 -38.44 -15.79
C VAL A 518 -22.88 -37.89 -17.11
N SER A 519 -22.00 -37.33 -17.95
CA SER A 519 -22.41 -36.95 -19.32
C SER A 519 -22.28 -38.17 -20.23
N SER A 520 -23.35 -38.57 -20.89
CA SER A 520 -23.26 -39.52 -22.02
C SER A 520 -22.75 -38.77 -23.25
N GLN A 521 -21.59 -39.17 -23.77
CA GLN A 521 -21.29 -38.96 -25.19
C GLN A 521 -22.37 -39.68 -26.00
N ASN A 522 -23.06 -38.97 -26.91
CA ASN A 522 -23.52 -39.46 -28.21
C ASN A 522 -24.23 -38.32 -28.98
N ASP A 523 -23.78 -38.15 -30.23
CA ASP A 523 -24.44 -37.58 -31.42
C ASP A 523 -24.46 -36.04 -31.65
N PHE A 524 -23.62 -35.67 -32.64
CA PHE A 524 -23.46 -34.44 -33.46
C PHE A 524 -22.51 -33.32 -33.01
#